data_AF-A0A945QHM9-F1
#
_entry.id   AF-A0A945QHM9-F1
#
_cell.length_a   1.000
_cell.length_b   1.000
_cell.length_c   1.000
_cell.angle_alpha   90.00
_cell.angle_beta   90.00
_cell.angle_gamma   90.00
#
_symmetry.space_group_name_H-M   'P 1'
#
loop_
_entity.id
_entity.type
_entity.pdbx_description
1 polymer ?
#
loop_
_entity_poly.entity_id
_entity_poly.type
_entity_poly.pdbx_seq_one_letter_code
_entity_poly.pdbx_strand_id
1 'polypeptide(L)' 'MSKVFITGGAGYVGAVMVPHLLEKGYEVTVLDLMIYGEHVLQKHENLNAVKGYIRNQDLLK' A
#
# COMPACT_ATOMS: atom_id res chain seq x y z
N MET A 1 -3.86 17.48 3.69
CA MET A 1 -3.10 16.21 3.54
C MET A 1 -3.88 15.33 2.59
N SER A 2 -3.26 14.84 1.52
CA SER A 2 -3.95 14.06 0.49
C SER A 2 -3.79 12.56 0.77
N LYS A 3 -4.88 11.80 0.68
CA LYS A 3 -4.88 10.34 0.86
C LYS A 3 -4.73 9.64 -0.48
N VAL A 4 -3.92 8.58 -0.53
CA VAL A 4 -3.69 7.77 -1.73
C VAL A 4 -4.01 6.31 -1.43
N PHE A 5 -4.88 5.72 -2.24
CA PHE A 5 -5.18 4.29 -2.19
C PHE A 5 -4.50 3.57 -3.36
N ILE A 6 -3.73 2.54 -3.07
CA ILE A 6 -2.94 1.81 -4.06
C ILE A 6 -3.28 0.33 -3.98
N THR A 7 -3.75 -0.24 -5.07
CA THR A 7 -3.89 -1.69 -5.22
C THR A 7 -2.64 -2.26 -5.88
N GLY A 8 -2.12 -3.39 -5.39
CA GLY A 8 -0.88 -3.97 -5.95
C GLY A 8 0.39 -3.21 -5.51
N GLY A 9 0.32 -2.46 -4.41
CA GLY A 9 1.38 -1.58 -3.95
C GLY A 9 2.61 -2.29 -3.37
N ALA A 10 2.57 -3.61 -3.15
CA ALA A 10 3.72 -4.40 -2.74
C ALA A 10 4.38 -5.15 -3.92
N GLY A 11 4.00 -4.84 -5.15
CA GLY A 11 4.70 -5.27 -6.36
C GLY A 11 5.91 -4.40 -6.70
N TYR A 12 6.63 -4.74 -7.77
CA TYR A 12 7.87 -4.07 -8.20
C TYR A 12 7.75 -2.53 -8.27
N VAL A 13 6.73 -2.01 -8.95
CA VAL A 13 6.51 -0.56 -9.07
C VAL A 13 6.05 0.06 -7.74
N GLY A 14 5.16 -0.64 -7.04
CA GLY A 14 4.61 -0.18 -5.77
C GLY A 14 5.69 -0.05 -4.68
N ALA A 15 6.63 -1.00 -4.61
CA ALA A 15 7.74 -0.99 -3.66
C ALA A 15 8.64 0.24 -3.77
N VAL A 16 8.68 0.90 -4.93
CA VAL A 16 9.41 2.17 -5.13
C VAL A 16 8.50 3.37 -4.97
N MET A 17 7.27 3.30 -5.50
CA MET A 17 6.32 4.41 -5.48
C MET A 17 5.79 4.71 -4.07
N VAL A 18 5.50 3.69 -3.27
CA VAL A 18 4.93 3.84 -1.92
C VAL A 18 5.87 4.63 -1.00
N PRO A 19 7.17 4.28 -0.85
CA PRO A 19 8.11 5.10 -0.09
C PRO A 19 8.18 6.55 -0.55
N HIS A 20 8.23 6.79 -1.87
CA HIS A 20 8.30 8.14 -2.44
C HIS A 20 7.06 9.00 -2.11
N LEU A 21 5.87 8.39 -2.04
CA LEU A 21 4.65 9.09 -1.62
C LEU A 21 4.68 9.37 -0.11
N LEU A 22 5.16 8.43 0.71
CA LEU A 22 5.30 8.62 2.15
C LEU A 22 6.29 9.74 2.48
N GLU A 23 7.44 9.79 1.80
CA GLU A 23 8.46 10.86 1.92
C GLU A 23 7.90 12.25 1.59
N LYS A 24 6.91 12.32 0.70
CA LYS A 24 6.21 13.56 0.36
C LYS A 24 5.08 13.92 1.32
N GLY A 25 4.89 13.16 2.39
CA GLY A 25 3.88 13.41 3.42
C GLY A 25 2.45 12.99 3.05
N TYR A 26 2.30 12.08 2.09
CA TYR A 26 0.98 11.50 1.78
C TYR A 26 0.61 10.41 2.80
N GLU A 27 -0.69 10.28 3.07
CA GLU A 27 -1.25 9.13 3.79
C GLU A 27 -1.57 8.05 2.75
N VAL A 28 -0.90 6.90 2.84
CA VAL A 28 -0.96 5.84 1.83
C VAL A 28 -1.63 4.61 2.43
N THR A 29 -2.68 4.12 1.75
CA THR A 29 -3.25 2.80 2.02
C THR A 29 -2.95 1.86 0.87
N VAL A 30 -2.37 0.70 1.16
CA VAL A 30 -2.06 -0.33 0.16
C VAL A 30 -2.95 -1.55 0.37
N LEU A 31 -3.63 -2.00 -0.68
CA LEU A 31 -4.30 -3.31 -0.73
C LEU A 31 -3.52 -4.24 -1.66
N ASP A 32 -2.93 -5.29 -1.12
CA ASP A 32 -2.12 -6.25 -1.88
C ASP A 32 -2.22 -7.67 -1.28
N LEU A 33 -1.98 -8.69 -2.10
CA LEU A 33 -1.85 -10.06 -1.63
C LEU A 33 -0.54 -10.29 -0.85
N MET A 34 0.43 -9.39 -0.98
CA MET A 34 1.77 -9.49 -0.38
C MET A 34 2.52 -10.74 -0.83
N ILE A 35 2.36 -11.14 -2.11
CA ILE A 35 2.96 -12.38 -2.65
C ILE A 35 4.50 -12.37 -2.62
N TYR A 36 5.11 -11.19 -2.61
CA TYR A 36 6.56 -10.99 -2.52
C TYR A 36 7.05 -10.81 -1.07
N GLY A 37 6.15 -10.91 -0.08
CA GLY A 37 6.45 -10.79 1.34
C GLY A 37 5.98 -9.46 1.96
N GLU A 38 5.61 -9.52 3.24
CA GLU A 38 5.09 -8.36 3.97
C GLU A 38 6.17 -7.32 4.31
N HIS A 39 7.45 -7.70 4.20
CA HIS A 39 8.59 -6.81 4.44
C HIS A 39 8.91 -5.88 3.26
N VAL A 40 8.25 -6.07 2.10
CA VAL A 40 8.44 -5.22 0.91
C VAL A 40 8.09 -3.77 1.21
N LEU A 41 7.06 -3.54 2.04
CA LEU A 41 6.68 -2.23 2.52
C LEU A 41 7.12 -2.07 3.97
N GLN A 42 8.07 -1.17 4.22
CA GLN A 42 8.51 -0.86 5.56
C GLN A 42 7.41 -0.12 6.33
N LYS A 43 7.32 -0.38 7.65
CA LYS A 43 6.37 0.32 8.52
C LYS A 43 6.64 1.82 8.50
N HIS A 44 5.57 2.60 8.41
CA HIS A 44 5.60 4.05 8.41
C HIS A 44 4.31 4.56 9.07
N GLU A 45 4.36 5.69 9.79
CA GLU A 45 3.19 6.24 10.49
C GLU A 45 2.02 6.56 9.55
N ASN A 46 2.35 7.01 8.33
CA ASN A 46 1.39 7.34 7.28
C ASN A 46 1.08 6.17 6.33
N LEU A 47 1.52 4.95 6.64
CA LEU A 47 1.25 3.76 5.83
C LEU A 47 0.26 2.81 6.51
N ASN A 48 -0.84 2.52 5.82
CA ASN A 48 -1.75 1.44 6.15
C ASN A 48 -1.65 0.32 5.11
N ALA A 49 -0.96 -0.77 5.44
CA ALA A 49 -0.82 -1.92 4.55
C ALA A 49 -1.86 -3.00 4.89
N VAL A 50 -2.79 -3.26 3.97
CA VAL A 50 -3.86 -4.23 4.09
C VAL A 50 -3.56 -5.42 3.19
N LYS A 51 -3.36 -6.59 3.81
CA LYS A 51 -3.24 -7.84 3.06
C LYS A 51 -4.64 -8.32 2.65
N GLY A 52 -4.87 -8.42 1.35
CA GLY A 52 -6.18 -8.82 0.85
C GLY A 52 -6.26 -8.91 -0.67
N TYR A 53 -7.37 -9.46 -1.13
CA TYR A 53 -7.63 -9.64 -2.55
C TYR A 53 -8.56 -8.55 -3.07
N ILE A 54 -8.16 -7.86 -4.13
CA ILE A 54 -8.94 -6.74 -4.70
C ILE A 54 -10.35 -7.15 -5.16
N ARG A 55 -10.58 -8.43 -5.52
CA ARG A 55 -11.94 -8.88 -5.91
C ARG A 55 -12.87 -9.11 -4.72
N ASN A 56 -12.36 -9.07 -3.48
CA ASN A 56 -13.22 -9.07 -2.30
C ASN A 56 -13.80 -7.66 -2.10
N GLN A 57 -15.06 -7.49 -2.48
CA GLN A 57 -15.74 -6.20 -2.41
C GLN A 57 -15.91 -5.66 -0.99
N ASP A 58 -15.91 -6.53 0.03
CA ASP A 58 -16.00 -6.07 1.43
C ASP A 58 -14.77 -5.27 1.86
N LEU A 59 -13.63 -5.44 1.18
CA LEU A 59 -12.40 -4.67 1.42
C LEU A 59 -12.37 -3.31 0.70
N LEU A 60 -13.37 -3.02 -0.14
CA LEU A 60 -13.44 -1.80 -0.96
C LEU A 60 -14.60 -0.87 -0.57
N LYS A 61 -15.33 -1.21 0.51
CA LYS A 61 -16.47 -0.44 1.02
C LYS A 61 -16.04 0.71 1.92
#